data_AF-A0A7C4UU99-F1
#
_entry.id   AF-A0A7C4UU99-F1
#
_cell.length_a   1.000
_cell.length_b   1.000
_cell.length_c   1.000
_cell.angle_alpha   90.00
_cell.angle_beta   90.00
_cell.angle_gamma   90.00
#
_symmetry.space_group_name_H-M   'P 1'
#
loop_
_entity.id
_entity.type
_entity.pdbx_description
1 polymer ?
#
loop_
_entity_poly.entity_id
_entity_poly.type
_entity_poly.pdbx_seq_one_letter_code
_entity_poly.pdbx_strand_id
1 'polypeptide(L)' 'MTEVTLTVNEQTYTRDVEPRLLLSDFLRHELGLTGTHVGCE' A
#
# COMPACT_ATOMS: atom_id res chain seq x y z
N MET A 1 10.75 -6.44 -7.38
CA MET A 1 11.18 -5.63 -6.23
C MET A 1 11.59 -4.29 -6.80
N THR A 2 10.74 -3.29 -6.58
CA THR A 2 10.91 -1.90 -6.98
C THR A 2 10.63 -1.03 -5.75
N GLU A 3 11.52 -0.09 -5.45
CA GLU A 3 11.31 0.85 -4.36
C GLU A 3 10.26 1.91 -4.76
N VAL A 4 9.29 2.13 -3.87
CA VAL A 4 8.28 3.18 -3.99
C VAL A 4 8.29 4.04 -2.74
N THR A 5 8.10 5.35 -2.92
CA THR A 5 7.89 6.31 -1.83
C THR A 5 6.56 7.02 -2.03
N LEU A 6 5.75 7.06 -0.98
CA LEU A 6 4.42 7.68 -1.01
C LEU A 6 4.05 8.26 0.35
N THR A 7 3.14 9.23 0.36
CA THR A 7 2.62 9.85 1.58
C THR A 7 1.15 9.49 1.74
N VAL A 8 0.78 8.95 2.90
CA VAL A 8 -0.58 8.55 3.27
C VAL A 8 -0.87 9.10 4.67
N ASN A 9 -1.99 9.81 4.81
CA ASN A 9 -2.39 10.44 6.09
C ASN A 9 -1.23 11.24 6.72
N GLU A 10 -0.64 12.13 5.91
CA GLU A 10 0.50 12.98 6.27
C GLU A 10 1.80 12.25 6.66
N GLN A 11 1.84 10.92 6.59
CA GLN A 11 3.02 10.11 6.89
C GLN A 11 3.66 9.55 5.61
N THR A 12 4.97 9.73 5.46
CA THR A 12 5.73 9.19 4.32
C THR A 12 6.20 7.77 4.60
N TYR A 13 6.00 6.90 3.60
CA TYR A 13 6.41 5.50 3.60
C TYR A 13 7.30 5.22 2.39
N THR A 14 8.41 4.52 2.61
CA THR A 14 9.28 3.99 1.55
C THR A 14 9.39 2.48 1.71
N ARG A 15 9.07 1.72 0.67
CA ARG A 15 9.06 0.24 0.69
C ARG A 15 9.51 -0.32 -0.65
N ASP A 16 10.20 -1.45 -0.61
CA ASP A 16 10.44 -2.27 -1.80
C ASP A 16 9.26 -3.22 -1.99
N VAL A 17 8.59 -3.11 -3.15
CA VAL A 17 7.35 -3.84 -3.44
C VAL A 17 7.44 -4.62 -4.73
N GLU A 18 6.59 -5.63 -4.87
CA GLU A 18 6.38 -6.27 -6.15
C GLU A 18 5.65 -5.33 -7.12
N PRO A 19 6.05 -5.23 -8.40
CA PRO A 19 5.39 -4.32 -9.36
C PRO A 19 3.89 -4.55 -9.57
N ARG A 20 3.41 -5.76 -9.24
CA ARG A 20 2.00 -6.18 -9.36
C ARG A 20 1.22 -6.06 -8.05
N LEU A 21 1.84 -5.59 -6.97
CA LEU A 21 1.16 -5.37 -5.70
C LEU A 21 0.15 -4.23 -5.86
N LEU A 22 -1.11 -4.50 -5.52
CA LEU A 22 -2.16 -3.50 -5.55
C LEU A 22 -1.99 -2.51 -4.41
N LEU A 23 -2.35 -1.24 -4.64
CA LEU A 23 -2.32 -0.23 -3.59
C LEU A 23 -3.30 -0.56 -2.46
N SER A 24 -4.47 -1.14 -2.77
CA SER A 24 -5.43 -1.60 -1.76
C SER A 24 -4.79 -2.62 -0.82
N ASP A 25 -4.09 -3.61 -1.37
CA ASP A 25 -3.35 -4.62 -0.61
C ASP A 25 -2.18 -4.03 0.18
N PHE A 26 -1.41 -3.12 -0.43
CA PHE A 26 -0.32 -2.43 0.26
C PHE A 26 -0.83 -1.66 1.49
N LEU A 27 -1.89 -0.89 1.33
CA LEU A 27 -2.47 -0.13 2.44
C LEU A 27 -2.99 -1.07 3.55
N ARG A 28 -3.73 -2.12 3.19
CA ARG A 28 -4.40 -3.01 4.15
C ARG A 28 -3.43 -3.96 4.85
N HIS A 29 -2.48 -4.55 4.13
CA HIS A 29 -1.63 -5.63 4.61
C HIS A 29 -0.23 -5.17 5.00
N GLU A 30 0.43 -4.33 4.18
CA GLU A 30 1.78 -3.85 4.47
C GLU A 30 1.78 -2.71 5.51
N LEU A 31 0.83 -1.78 5.38
CA LEU A 31 0.70 -0.64 6.30
C LEU A 31 -0.34 -0.83 7.42
N GLY A 32 -1.15 -1.89 7.35
CA GLY A 32 -2.18 -2.16 8.37
C GLY A 32 -3.35 -1.17 8.37
N LEU A 33 -3.50 -0.36 7.32
CA LEU A 33 -4.55 0.66 7.17
C LEU A 33 -5.80 0.02 6.55
N THR A 34 -6.62 -0.62 7.38
CA THR A 34 -7.72 -1.50 6.94
C THR A 34 -8.99 -0.78 6.47
N GLY A 35 -9.04 0.55 6.54
CA GLY A 35 -10.21 1.36 6.17
C GLY A 35 -10.52 1.38 4.66
N THR A 36 -9.55 1.03 3.82
CA THR A 36 -9.77 0.85 2.38
C THR A 36 -10.59 -0.43 2.16
N HIS A 37 -11.86 -0.30 1.79
CA HIS A 37 -12.72 -1.45 1.51
C HIS A 37 -12.56 -1.94 0.07
N VAL A 38 -12.49 -3.26 -0.06
CA VAL A 38 -12.20 -4.00 -1.28
C VAL A 38 -13.38 -4.94 -1.55
N GLY A 39 -13.92 -4.91 -2.77
CA GLY A 39 -15.10 -5.68 -3.17
C GLY A 39 -14.75 -6.93 -3.99
N CYS A 40 -15.32 -7.05 -5.18
CA CYS A 40 -15.03 -8.14 -6.13
C CYS A 40 -13.72 -7.92 -6.90
N GLU A 41 -12.65 -7.55 -6.18
CA GLU A 41 -11.30 -7.41 -6.75
C GLU A 41 -10.73 -8.74 -7.25
#